data_AF-A0A930DVT8-F1
#
_entry.id   AF-A0A930DVT8-F1
#
_cell.length_a   1.000
_cell.length_b   1.000
_cell.length_c   1.000
_cell.angle_alpha   90.00
_cell.angle_beta   90.00
_cell.angle_gamma   90.00
#
_symmetry.space_group_name_H-M   'P 1'
#
loop_
_entity.id
_entity.type
_entity.pdbx_description
1 polymer ?
#
loop_
_entity_poly.entity_id
_entity_poly.type
_entity_poly.pdbx_seq_one_letter_code
_entity_poly.pdbx_strand_id
1 'polypeptide(L)'
;FQIRDDILDEISSFSELGKPIHSDAEQEKTTALSLYGMEKAEAMVEQYTEEGRSLLQSLDKSTVDAEALEFLLSFSKYLCSRRS
;
A
#
# COMPACT_ATOMS: atom_id res chain seq x y z
N PHE A 1 -2.40 -1.81 0.97
CA PHE A 1 -2.11 -2.24 -0.41
C PHE A 1 -2.98 -1.50 -1.41
N GLN A 2 -4.30 -1.73 -1.44
CA GLN A 2 -5.20 -1.14 -2.44
C GLN A 2 -5.06 0.39 -2.57
N ILE A 3 -5.08 1.12 -1.45
CA ILE A 3 -4.95 2.60 -1.46
C ILE A 3 -3.65 3.06 -2.15
N ARG A 4 -2.54 2.33 -1.94
CA ARG A 4 -1.26 2.66 -2.61
C ARG A 4 -1.32 2.35 -4.10
N ASP A 5 -2.00 1.28 -4.50
CA ASP A 5 -2.20 0.93 -5.92
C ASP A 5 -3.07 1.98 -6.63
N ASP A 6 -4.16 2.42 -5.99
CA ASP A 6 -5.05 3.49 -6.48
C ASP A 6 -4.27 4.81 -6.64
N ILE A 7 -3.38 5.15 -5.69
CA ILE A 7 -2.50 6.33 -5.79
C ILE A 7 -1.57 6.21 -6.99
N LEU A 8 -0.94 5.04 -7.18
CA LEU A 8 -0.04 4.80 -8.31
C LEU A 8 -0.79 4.88 -9.64
N ASP A 9 -2.02 4.38 -9.74
CA ASP A 9 -2.85 4.45 -10.96
C ASP A 9 -3.18 5.90 -11.37
N GLU A 10 -3.17 6.85 -10.42
CA GLU A 10 -3.45 8.26 -10.65
C GLU A 10 -2.19 9.11 -10.91
N ILE A 11 -1.07 8.86 -10.22
CA ILE A 11 0.15 9.71 -10.32
C ILE A 11 1.23 9.18 -11.26
N SER A 12 1.23 7.88 -11.54
CA SER A 12 2.31 7.26 -12.30
C SER A 12 2.09 7.45 -13.80
N SER A 13 3.14 7.24 -14.58
CA SER A 13 3.07 7.24 -16.04
C SER A 13 2.96 5.82 -16.61
N PHE A 14 2.45 5.68 -17.84
CA PHE A 14 2.35 4.38 -18.54
C PHE A 14 3.70 3.62 -18.58
N SER A 15 4.82 4.34 -18.71
CA SER A 15 6.16 3.72 -18.76
C SER A 15 6.64 3.16 -17.43
N GLU A 16 6.08 3.63 -16.31
CA GLU A 16 6.48 3.19 -14.96
C GLU A 16 5.59 2.05 -14.43
N LEU A 17 4.30 2.02 -14.80
CA LEU A 17 3.35 1.00 -14.35
C LEU A 17 3.25 -0.22 -15.28
N GLY A 18 3.63 -0.09 -16.56
CA GLY A 18 3.47 -1.16 -17.55
C GLY A 18 2.02 -1.50 -17.92
N LYS A 19 1.05 -0.70 -17.45
CA LYS A 19 -0.39 -0.77 -17.75
C LYS A 19 -0.94 0.63 -18.10
N PRO A 20 -2.11 0.75 -18.76
CA PRO A 20 -2.80 2.03 -18.92
C PRO A 20 -3.04 2.69 -17.56
N ILE A 21 -2.64 3.95 -17.44
CA ILE A 21 -2.96 4.83 -16.30
C ILE A 21 -4.46 5.18 -16.35
N HIS A 22 -5.07 5.46 -15.20
CA HIS A 22 -6.50 5.80 -15.09
C HIS A 22 -7.49 4.67 -15.44
N SER A 23 -7.06 3.42 -15.29
CA SER A 23 -7.94 2.27 -15.49
C SER A 23 -9.14 2.29 -14.52
N ASP A 24 -8.99 2.87 -13.33
CA ASP A 24 -10.07 3.00 -12.35
C ASP A 24 -11.04 4.16 -12.64
N ALA A 25 -10.58 5.24 -13.27
CA ALA A 25 -11.43 6.37 -13.67
C ALA A 25 -12.39 5.99 -14.81
N GLU A 26 -11.96 5.08 -15.70
CA GLU A 26 -12.82 4.53 -16.75
C GLU A 26 -13.91 3.57 -16.22
N GLN A 27 -13.81 3.12 -14.96
CA GLN A 27 -14.75 2.17 -14.33
C GLN A 27 -15.73 2.80 -13.32
N GLU A 28 -15.78 4.13 -13.18
CA GLU A 28 -16.60 4.83 -12.16
C GLU A 28 -16.36 4.31 -10.72
N LYS A 29 -15.18 3.75 -10.44
CA LYS A 29 -14.87 3.24 -9.11
C LYS A 29 -14.60 4.38 -8.16
N THR A 30 -15.31 4.36 -7.04
CA THR A 30 -15.02 5.25 -5.92
C THR A 30 -13.79 4.75 -5.16
N THR A 31 -12.63 5.36 -5.41
CA THR A 31 -11.35 5.04 -4.74
C THR A 31 -11.11 5.95 -3.53
N ALA A 32 -10.23 5.54 -2.61
CA ALA A 32 -9.85 6.36 -1.46
C ALA A 32 -9.28 7.72 -1.88
N LEU A 33 -8.58 7.76 -3.01
CA LEU A 33 -8.05 8.98 -3.60
C LEU A 33 -9.17 9.92 -4.09
N SER A 34 -10.16 9.39 -4.82
CA SER A 34 -11.32 10.17 -5.28
C SER A 34 -12.18 10.74 -4.13
N LEU A 35 -12.23 10.05 -2.99
CA LEU A 35 -13.05 10.43 -1.83
C LEU A 35 -12.35 11.40 -0.87
N TYR A 36 -11.06 11.19 -0.63
CA TYR A 36 -10.32 11.86 0.45
C TYR A 36 -9.21 12.79 -0.05
N GLY A 37 -8.82 12.68 -1.32
CA GLY A 37 -7.70 13.41 -1.91
C GLY A 37 -6.33 12.80 -1.58
N MET A 38 -5.30 13.22 -2.34
CA MET A 38 -3.95 12.65 -2.33
C MET A 38 -3.34 12.60 -0.93
N GLU A 39 -3.36 13.71 -0.22
CA GLU A 39 -2.72 13.85 1.09
C GLU A 39 -3.30 12.88 2.12
N LYS A 40 -4.63 12.73 2.14
CA LYS A 40 -5.29 11.79 3.05
C LYS A 40 -5.10 10.34 2.62
N ALA A 41 -5.10 10.06 1.32
CA ALA A 41 -4.85 8.72 0.82
C ALA A 41 -3.44 8.24 1.20
N GLU A 42 -2.41 9.08 1.04
CA GLU A 42 -1.04 8.77 1.48
C GLU A 42 -0.97 8.57 3.01
N ALA A 43 -1.61 9.44 3.80
CA ALA A 43 -1.67 9.29 5.25
C ALA A 43 -2.34 7.96 5.68
N MET A 44 -3.39 7.52 4.98
CA MET A 44 -4.05 6.24 5.23
C MET A 44 -3.14 5.05 4.87
N VAL A 45 -2.32 5.15 3.81
CA VAL A 45 -1.33 4.12 3.49
C VAL A 45 -0.33 3.96 4.63
N GLU A 46 0.21 5.07 5.14
CA GLU A 46 1.15 5.05 6.25
C GLU A 46 0.50 4.49 7.53
N GLN A 47 -0.69 4.98 7.87
CA GLN A 47 -1.43 4.56 9.07
C GLN A 47 -1.69 3.05 9.08
N TYR A 48 -2.28 2.51 8.02
CA TYR A 48 -2.61 1.08 7.98
C TYR A 48 -1.37 0.20 7.87
N THR A 49 -0.30 0.69 7.25
CA THR A 49 0.98 -0.02 7.21
C THR A 49 1.56 -0.12 8.63
N GLU A 50 1.60 0.98 9.36
CA GLU A 50 2.17 0.99 10.70
C GLU A 50 1.33 0.18 11.70
N GLU A 51 0.00 0.24 11.59
CA GLU A 51 -0.89 -0.62 12.38
C GLU A 51 -0.62 -2.11 12.14
N GLY A 52 -0.53 -2.53 10.87
CA GLY A 52 -0.20 -3.91 10.52
C GLY A 52 1.18 -4.34 11.02
N ARG A 53 2.17 -3.44 10.96
CA ARG A 53 3.52 -3.70 11.48
C ARG A 53 3.54 -3.83 13.01
N SER A 54 2.81 -2.97 13.71
CA SER A 54 2.67 -3.05 15.17
C SER A 54 2.07 -4.38 15.60
N LEU A 55 1.04 -4.85 14.89
CA LEU A 55 0.44 -6.17 15.12
C LEU A 55 1.44 -7.31 14.87
N LEU A 56 2.19 -7.27 13.78
CA LEU A 56 3.25 -8.26 13.51
C LEU A 56 4.33 -8.27 14.60
N GLN A 57 4.74 -7.09 15.08
CA GLN A 57 5.73 -6.96 16.15
C GLN A 57 5.21 -7.43 17.53
N SER A 58 3.88 -7.43 17.72
CA SER A 58 3.24 -7.90 18.95
C SER A 58 3.15 -9.43 19.07
N LEU A 59 3.46 -10.16 17.98
CA LEU A 59 3.45 -11.63 17.99
C LEU A 59 4.52 -12.19 18.91
N ASP A 60 4.21 -13.31 19.56
CA ASP A 60 5.18 -14.04 20.38
C ASP A 60 6.23 -14.69 19.48
N LYS A 61 7.43 -14.10 19.50
CA LYS A 61 8.60 -14.53 18.71
C LYS A 61 9.08 -15.95 19.01
N SER A 62 8.67 -16.55 20.13
CA SER A 62 8.97 -17.95 20.44
C SER A 62 8.07 -18.94 19.70
N THR A 63 6.94 -18.46 19.16
CA THR A 63 5.92 -19.28 18.50
C THR A 63 5.83 -19.08 17.00
N VAL A 64 6.50 -18.06 16.47
CA VAL A 64 6.49 -17.71 15.05
C VAL A 64 7.86 -17.89 14.42
N ASP A 65 7.86 -18.22 13.13
CA ASP A 65 9.08 -18.26 12.34
C ASP A 65 9.68 -16.85 12.21
N ALA A 66 10.93 -16.69 12.64
CA ALA A 66 11.62 -15.41 12.66
C ALA A 66 11.90 -14.88 11.25
N GLU A 67 12.24 -15.75 10.30
CA GLU A 67 12.53 -15.37 8.91
C GLU A 67 11.24 -14.91 8.22
N ALA A 68 10.14 -15.62 8.45
CA ALA A 68 8.82 -15.23 7.94
C ALA A 68 8.36 -13.89 8.53
N LEU A 69 8.58 -13.67 9.83
CA LEU A 69 8.23 -12.40 10.48
C LEU A 69 9.04 -11.23 9.91
N GLU A 70 10.36 -11.39 9.77
CA GLU A 70 11.22 -10.37 9.15
C GLU A 70 10.83 -10.13 7.69
N PHE A 71 10.50 -11.19 6.94
CA PHE A 71 9.97 -11.05 5.58
C PHE A 71 8.70 -10.19 5.56
N LEU A 72 7.71 -10.47 6.39
CA LEU A 72 6.45 -9.71 6.44
C LEU A 72 6.66 -8.25 6.86
N LEU A 73 7.58 -8.00 7.81
CA LEU A 73 7.96 -6.64 8.20
C LEU A 73 8.68 -5.90 7.07
N SER A 74 9.58 -6.56 6.33
CA SER A 74 10.24 -5.94 5.18
C SER A 74 9.25 -5.67 4.04
N PHE A 75 8.36 -6.63 3.78
CA PHE A 75 7.37 -6.57 2.71
C PHE A 75 6.33 -5.49 2.96
N SER A 76 5.81 -5.35 4.19
CA SER A 76 4.89 -4.26 4.55
C SER A 76 5.49 -2.87 4.29
N LYS A 77 6.77 -2.68 4.62
CA LYS A 77 7.49 -1.42 4.35
C LYS A 77 7.66 -1.17 2.84
N TYR A 78 7.98 -2.22 2.09
CA TYR A 78 8.06 -2.15 0.63
C TYR A 78 6.70 -1.75 0.03
N LEU A 79 5.60 -2.39 0.46
CA LEU A 79 4.26 -2.09 -0.04
C LEU A 79 3.84 -0.63 0.19
N CYS A 80 4.24 -0.02 1.32
CA CYS A 80 3.94 1.38 1.62
C CYS A 80 4.73 2.37 0.74
N SER A 81 5.96 2.02 0.36
CA SER A 81 6.89 2.93 -0.31
C SER A 81 7.09 2.64 -1.81
N ARG A 82 6.42 1.62 -2.35
CA ARG A 82 6.53 1.21 -3.74
C ARG A 82 6.15 2.35 -4.69
N ARG A 83 6.99 2.58 -5.71
CA ARG A 83 6.82 3.63 -6.75
C ARG A 83 6.38 3.09 -8.11
N SER A 84 6.40 1.76 -8.29
CA SER A 84 6.01 1.02 -9.49
C SER A 84 5.74 -0.44 -9.11
#